data_AF-A0A2S2NQT0-F1
#
_entry.id   AF-A0A2S2NQT0-F1
#
_cell.length_a   1.000
_cell.length_b   1.000
_cell.length_c   1.000
_cell.angle_alpha   90.00
_cell.angle_beta   90.00
_cell.angle_gamma   90.00
#
_symmetry.space_group_name_H-M   'P 1'
#
loop_
_entity.id
_entity.type
_entity.pdbx_description
1 polymer ?
#
loop_
_entity_poly.entity_id
_entity_poly.type
_entity_poly.pdbx_seq_one_letter_code
_entity_poly.pdbx_strand_id
1 'polypeptide(L)'
;MQDFEAFCDAVENESSYMSNLTRTMALTLDEFYNELKCVPVSSLTGHNFDEFFKMVDAAADEFQKEYRVEWDKLRKEKLQTEISQLNKKLDDLAVSSGKGEQVPLFTSLSAGREISDIYLAPNADEMSGDSEGEEIPGFNVND
;
A
#
# COMPACT_ATOMS: atom_id res chain seq x y z
N MET A 1 -24.28 1.64 -6.98
CA MET A 1 -25.26 0.79 -7.66
C MET A 1 -26.57 1.46 -7.35
N GLN A 2 -27.14 2.22 -8.29
CA GLN A 2 -28.02 3.34 -7.87
C GLN A 2 -29.38 2.90 -7.30
N ASP A 3 -29.74 1.62 -7.44
CA ASP A 3 -30.94 1.04 -6.86
C ASP A 3 -30.64 -0.38 -6.38
N PHE A 4 -30.51 -0.53 -5.06
CA PHE A 4 -30.23 -1.80 -4.40
C PHE A 4 -31.44 -2.75 -4.43
N GLU A 5 -32.64 -2.20 -4.34
CA GLU A 5 -33.88 -2.98 -4.26
C GLU A 5 -34.20 -3.61 -5.61
N ALA A 6 -34.06 -2.83 -6.69
CA ALA A 6 -34.20 -3.36 -8.05
C ALA A 6 -33.22 -4.50 -8.37
N PHE A 7 -32.02 -4.49 -7.78
CA PHE A 7 -31.07 -5.58 -7.94
C PHE A 7 -31.44 -6.81 -7.13
N CYS A 8 -31.88 -6.64 -5.89
CA CYS A 8 -32.34 -7.76 -5.07
C CYS A 8 -33.52 -8.47 -5.74
N ASP A 9 -34.47 -7.70 -6.28
CA ASP A 9 -35.61 -8.21 -7.05
C ASP A 9 -35.17 -8.97 -8.32
N ALA A 10 -34.13 -8.48 -9.01
CA ALA A 10 -33.58 -9.16 -10.18
C ALA A 10 -32.91 -10.49 -9.81
N VAL A 11 -32.15 -10.51 -8.71
CA VAL A 11 -31.45 -11.71 -8.21
C VAL A 11 -32.42 -12.73 -7.60
N GLU A 12 -33.55 -12.28 -7.06
CA GLU A 12 -34.62 -13.14 -6.50
C GLU A 12 -35.26 -14.07 -7.53
N ASN A 13 -35.26 -13.68 -8.80
CA ASN A 13 -35.83 -14.49 -9.87
C ASN A 13 -34.91 -15.64 -10.32
N GLU A 14 -33.65 -15.67 -9.89
CA GLU A 14 -32.71 -16.75 -10.19
C GLU A 14 -32.44 -17.62 -8.96
N SER A 15 -32.62 -18.94 -9.05
CA SER A 15 -32.37 -19.90 -7.96
C SER A 15 -31.03 -20.65 -8.07
N SER A 16 -30.10 -20.11 -8.86
CA SER A 16 -28.77 -20.69 -9.06
C SER A 16 -27.86 -20.45 -7.85
N TYR A 17 -26.82 -21.27 -7.69
CA TYR A 17 -25.75 -21.02 -6.72
C TYR A 17 -25.15 -19.60 -6.86
N MET A 18 -25.06 -19.10 -8.10
CA MET A 18 -24.60 -17.74 -8.36
C MET A 18 -25.52 -16.67 -7.76
N SER A 19 -26.82 -16.91 -7.69
CA SER A 19 -27.77 -15.98 -7.04
C SER A 19 -27.53 -15.87 -5.53
N ASN A 20 -27.30 -17.00 -4.85
CA ASN A 20 -26.98 -17.00 -3.42
C ASN A 20 -25.65 -16.29 -3.11
N LEU A 21 -24.64 -16.51 -3.95
CA LEU A 21 -23.36 -15.81 -3.82
C LEU A 21 -23.54 -14.30 -4.03
N THR A 22 -24.19 -13.90 -5.12
CA THR A 22 -24.46 -12.51 -5.46
C THR A 22 -25.28 -11.81 -4.37
N ARG A 23 -26.25 -12.50 -3.75
CA ARG A 23 -27.00 -11.97 -2.60
C ARG A 23 -26.09 -11.74 -1.39
N THR A 24 -25.18 -12.65 -1.11
CA THR A 24 -24.24 -12.52 0.02
C THR A 24 -23.27 -11.35 -0.20
N MET A 25 -22.90 -11.08 -1.45
CA MET A 25 -22.02 -9.98 -1.84
C MET A 25 -22.75 -8.66 -2.12
N ALA A 26 -24.09 -8.66 -2.20
CA ALA A 26 -24.87 -7.51 -2.66
C ALA A 26 -24.57 -6.23 -1.87
N LEU A 27 -24.43 -6.33 -0.55
CA LEU A 27 -24.15 -5.19 0.31
C LEU A 27 -22.75 -4.61 0.08
N THR A 28 -21.75 -5.47 -0.13
CA THR A 28 -20.39 -5.02 -0.46
C THR A 28 -20.30 -4.39 -1.84
N LEU A 29 -21.09 -4.89 -2.80
CA LEU A 29 -21.16 -4.34 -4.14
C LEU A 29 -21.89 -2.99 -4.14
N ASP A 30 -22.93 -2.83 -3.32
CA ASP A 30 -23.64 -1.57 -3.17
C ASP A 30 -22.69 -0.45 -2.72
N GLU A 31 -21.99 -0.66 -1.60
CA GLU A 31 -21.01 0.29 -1.07
C GLU A 31 -19.94 0.65 -2.11
N PHE A 32 -19.35 -0.37 -2.75
CA PHE A 32 -18.33 -0.15 -3.78
C PHE A 32 -18.83 0.68 -4.97
N TYR A 33 -20.01 0.37 -5.50
CA TYR A 33 -20.56 1.08 -6.66
C TYR A 33 -21.26 2.40 -6.29
N ASN A 34 -21.39 2.74 -5.01
CA ASN A 34 -21.97 4.01 -4.59
C ASN A 34 -20.94 5.13 -4.61
N GLU A 35 -19.67 4.81 -4.37
CA GLU A 35 -18.56 5.78 -4.46
C GLU A 35 -18.08 6.00 -5.90
N LEU A 36 -18.39 5.07 -6.82
CA LEU A 36 -17.90 5.13 -8.19
C LEU A 36 -18.69 6.12 -9.07
N LYS A 37 -17.98 7.10 -9.63
CA LYS A 37 -18.52 8.06 -10.61
C LYS A 37 -18.50 7.43 -12.02
N CYS A 38 -19.68 7.13 -12.56
CA CYS A 38 -19.82 6.52 -13.89
C CYS A 38 -20.43 7.50 -14.90
N VAL A 39 -19.83 7.63 -16.08
CA VAL A 39 -20.35 8.45 -17.20
C VAL A 39 -20.38 7.59 -18.47
N PRO A 40 -21.53 7.44 -19.14
CA PRO A 40 -21.61 6.70 -20.40
C PRO A 40 -21.06 7.55 -21.54
N VAL A 41 -20.05 7.06 -22.26
CA VAL A 41 -19.42 7.79 -23.38
C VAL A 41 -19.51 7.01 -24.69
N SER A 42 -19.47 7.72 -25.81
CA SER A 42 -19.34 7.10 -27.14
C SER A 42 -18.14 7.65 -27.87
N SER A 43 -17.11 6.81 -28.07
CA SER A 43 -15.88 7.20 -28.78
C SER A 43 -16.09 7.49 -30.27
N LEU A 44 -17.19 6.99 -30.86
CA LEU A 44 -17.50 7.20 -32.27
C LEU A 44 -18.11 8.59 -32.51
N THR A 45 -19.03 9.01 -31.65
CA THR A 45 -19.77 10.28 -31.81
C THR A 45 -19.22 11.40 -30.94
N GLY A 46 -18.31 11.12 -30.02
CA GLY A 46 -17.83 12.08 -29.03
C GLY A 46 -18.85 12.40 -27.94
N HIS A 47 -19.87 11.57 -27.76
CA HIS A 47 -20.93 11.82 -26.78
C HIS A 47 -20.39 11.71 -25.34
N ASN A 48 -20.77 12.68 -24.49
CA ASN A 48 -20.49 12.79 -23.05
C ASN A 48 -19.02 12.89 -22.63
N PHE A 49 -18.10 13.19 -23.55
CA PHE A 49 -16.71 13.47 -23.18
C PHE A 49 -16.59 14.73 -22.30
N ASP A 50 -17.39 15.77 -22.55
CA ASP A 50 -17.38 16.99 -21.74
C ASP A 50 -17.76 16.73 -20.28
N GLU A 51 -18.72 15.82 -20.06
CA GLU A 51 -19.14 15.42 -18.72
C GLU A 51 -18.10 14.51 -18.06
N PHE A 52 -17.51 13.60 -18.84
CA PHE A 52 -16.42 12.75 -18.37
C PHE A 52 -15.25 13.58 -17.83
N PHE A 53 -14.77 14.58 -18.57
CA PHE A 53 -13.65 15.42 -18.12
C PHE A 53 -13.99 16.21 -16.84
N LYS A 54 -15.20 16.76 -16.72
CA LYS A 54 -15.64 17.43 -15.49
C LYS A 54 -15.63 16.49 -14.27
N MET A 55 -16.05 15.25 -14.46
CA MET A 55 -16.06 14.25 -13.39
C MET A 55 -14.64 13.80 -13.01
N VAL A 56 -13.72 13.73 -13.98
CA VAL A 56 -12.29 13.47 -13.75
C VAL A 56 -11.65 14.61 -12.96
N ASP A 57 -11.89 15.87 -13.35
CA ASP A 57 -11.36 17.04 -12.64
C ASP A 57 -11.86 17.07 -11.19
N ALA A 58 -13.16 16.82 -10.97
CA ALA A 58 -13.73 16.73 -9.63
C ALA A 58 -13.12 15.59 -8.80
N ALA A 59 -12.84 14.43 -9.40
CA ALA A 59 -12.18 13.32 -8.73
C ALA A 59 -10.70 13.61 -8.42
N ALA A 60 -9.99 14.32 -9.30
CA ALA A 60 -8.62 14.76 -9.06
C ALA A 60 -8.56 15.74 -7.87
N ASP A 61 -9.51 16.66 -7.80
CA ASP A 61 -9.67 17.60 -6.67
C ASP A 61 -9.91 16.87 -5.34
N GLU A 62 -10.82 15.90 -5.33
CA GLU A 62 -11.15 15.07 -4.17
C GLU A 62 -9.93 14.28 -3.69
N PHE A 63 -9.22 13.63 -4.62
CA PHE A 63 -7.97 12.93 -4.32
C PHE A 63 -6.94 13.84 -3.66
N GLN A 64 -6.77 15.06 -4.16
CA GLN A 64 -5.79 16.00 -3.62
C GLN A 64 -6.14 16.52 -2.23
N LYS A 65 -7.43 16.79 -1.98
CA LYS A 65 -7.89 17.41 -0.73
C LYS A 65 -8.02 16.42 0.40
N GLU A 66 -8.53 15.23 0.11
CA GLU A 66 -8.92 14.25 1.14
C GLU A 66 -7.90 13.11 1.19
N TYR A 67 -7.84 12.31 0.12
CA TYR A 67 -7.05 11.08 0.11
C TYR A 67 -5.55 11.33 0.34
N ARG A 68 -4.94 12.26 -0.39
CA ARG A 68 -3.48 12.54 -0.25
C ARG A 68 -3.12 12.96 1.16
N VAL A 69 -3.97 13.75 1.82
CA VAL A 69 -3.69 14.29 3.15
C VAL A 69 -3.75 13.19 4.20
N GLU A 70 -4.76 12.32 4.13
CA GLU A 70 -4.87 11.17 5.03
C GLU A 70 -3.74 10.18 4.81
N TRP A 71 -3.41 9.94 3.54
CA TRP A 71 -2.33 9.05 3.15
C TRP A 71 -0.96 9.56 3.66
N ASP A 72 -0.68 10.86 3.53
CA ASP A 72 0.55 11.46 4.07
C ASP A 72 0.62 11.40 5.61
N LYS A 73 -0.51 11.51 6.31
CA LYS A 73 -0.57 11.32 7.77
C LYS A 73 -0.22 9.88 8.12
N LEU A 74 -0.85 8.91 7.46
CA LEU A 74 -0.60 7.49 7.68
C LEU A 74 0.87 7.12 7.39
N ARG A 75 1.45 7.67 6.32
CA ARG A 75 2.88 7.52 6.00
C ARG A 75 3.77 8.04 7.13
N LYS A 76 3.48 9.24 7.65
CA LYS A 76 4.26 9.84 8.74
C LYS A 76 4.14 9.04 10.03
N GLU A 77 2.95 8.56 10.37
CA GLU A 77 2.73 7.74 11.56
C GLU A 77 3.49 6.42 11.47
N LYS A 78 3.41 5.70 10.33
CA LYS A 78 4.21 4.49 10.10
C LYS A 78 5.70 4.75 10.30
N LEU A 79 6.25 5.78 9.66
CA LEU A 79 7.67 6.14 9.77
C LEU A 79 8.07 6.49 11.21
N GLN A 80 7.23 7.23 11.95
CA GLN A 80 7.49 7.52 13.36
C GLN A 80 7.48 6.26 14.23
N THR A 81 6.56 5.33 13.98
CA THR A 81 6.52 4.06 14.72
C THR A 81 7.77 3.22 14.46
N GLU A 82 8.23 3.13 13.21
CA GLU A 82 9.47 2.41 12.85
C GLU A 82 10.70 3.04 13.51
N ILE A 83 10.87 4.37 13.46
CA ILE A 83 11.97 5.05 14.14
C ILE A 83 11.92 4.78 15.65
N SER A 84 10.74 4.85 16.26
CA SER A 84 10.60 4.59 17.70
C SER A 84 10.94 3.14 18.06
N GLN A 85 10.61 2.17 17.20
CA GLN A 85 10.95 0.77 17.38
C GLN A 85 12.45 0.52 17.22
N LEU A 86 13.08 1.11 16.20
CA LEU A 86 14.53 1.03 16.00
C LEU A 86 15.29 1.65 17.18
N ASN A 87 14.86 2.81 17.67
CA ASN A 87 15.48 3.44 18.85
C ASN A 87 15.36 2.55 20.10
N LYS A 88 14.19 1.95 20.35
CA LYS A 88 14.03 0.99 21.47
C LYS A 88 14.95 -0.22 21.31
N LYS A 89 15.05 -0.80 20.11
CA LYS A 89 15.97 -1.92 19.83
C LYS A 89 17.43 -1.51 20.07
N LEU A 90 17.83 -0.29 19.70
CA LEU A 90 19.17 0.23 19.95
C LEU A 90 19.43 0.44 21.45
N ASP A 91 18.45 0.96 22.19
CA ASP A 91 18.56 1.16 23.65
C ASP A 91 18.68 -0.20 24.37
N ASP A 92 17.89 -1.19 24.00
CA ASP A 92 17.98 -2.56 24.57
C ASP A 92 19.33 -3.23 24.26
N LEU A 93 19.87 -3.01 23.06
CA LEU A 93 21.23 -3.43 22.69
C LEU A 93 22.31 -2.73 23.53
N ALA A 94 22.18 -1.42 23.78
CA ALA A 94 23.11 -0.66 24.59
C ALA A 94 23.11 -1.11 26.07
N VAL A 95 21.93 -1.47 26.61
CA VAL A 95 21.78 -1.98 27.99
C VAL A 95 22.31 -3.41 28.13
N SER A 96 22.17 -4.25 27.11
CA SER A 96 22.74 -5.62 27.09
C SER A 96 24.25 -5.66 26.79
N SER A 97 24.81 -4.58 26.24
CA SER A 97 26.26 -4.37 26.14
C SER A 97 26.87 -4.01 27.51
N GLY A 98 26.79 -4.94 28.46
CA GLY A 98 27.64 -4.90 29.65
C GLY A 98 29.11 -4.91 29.22
N LYS A 99 29.96 -4.12 29.90
CA LYS A 99 31.42 -3.97 29.65
C LYS A 99 32.08 -5.31 29.25
N GLY A 100 32.13 -5.57 27.95
CA GLY A 100 32.92 -6.65 27.38
C GLY A 100 34.38 -6.25 27.36
N GLU A 101 35.26 -7.18 27.70
CA GLU A 101 36.70 -7.00 27.56
C GLU A 101 37.04 -6.87 26.06
N GLN A 102 37.85 -5.87 25.68
CA GLN A 102 38.23 -5.67 24.29
C GLN A 102 39.15 -6.81 23.84
N VAL A 103 38.61 -7.75 23.07
CA VAL A 103 39.40 -8.80 22.44
C VAL A 103 39.86 -8.28 21.07
N PRO A 104 41.16 -8.30 20.74
CA PRO A 104 41.66 -7.86 19.44
C PRO A 104 41.06 -8.74 18.33
N LEU A 105 40.41 -8.10 17.35
CA LEU A 105 39.69 -8.76 16.25
C LEU A 105 40.61 -9.58 15.33
N PHE A 106 41.93 -9.41 15.43
CA PHE A 106 42.92 -10.16 14.66
C PHE A 106 44.09 -10.56 15.55
N THR A 107 44.17 -11.84 15.91
CA THR A 107 45.41 -12.45 16.40
C THR A 107 46.01 -13.27 15.27
N SER A 108 47.10 -12.75 14.70
CA SER A 108 47.90 -13.31 13.60
C SER A 108 47.28 -13.27 12.20
N LEU A 109 47.90 -12.47 11.33
CA LEU A 109 47.74 -12.54 9.89
C LEU A 109 48.47 -13.80 9.40
N SER A 110 47.75 -14.89 9.15
CA SER A 110 48.29 -15.99 8.36
C SER A 110 48.43 -15.48 6.92
N ALA A 111 49.66 -15.18 6.51
CA ALA A 111 49.98 -14.75 5.16
C ALA A 111 49.51 -15.83 4.16
N GLY A 112 48.38 -15.59 3.48
CA GLY A 112 47.95 -16.49 2.39
C GLY A 112 46.45 -16.61 2.11
N ARG A 113 45.55 -15.89 2.78
CA ARG A 113 44.14 -15.79 2.34
C ARG A 113 43.80 -14.35 2.00
N GLU A 114 43.64 -14.11 0.71
CA GLU A 114 42.94 -12.94 0.19
C GLU A 114 41.58 -12.85 0.89
N ILE A 115 41.19 -11.63 1.25
CA ILE A 115 39.95 -11.30 1.93
C ILE A 115 38.82 -11.67 0.96
N SER A 116 38.32 -12.90 1.05
CA SER A 116 37.03 -13.22 0.48
C SER A 116 36.01 -12.38 1.24
N ASP A 117 35.24 -11.57 0.53
CA ASP A 117 34.08 -10.87 1.10
C ASP A 117 33.19 -11.90 1.79
N ILE A 118 33.30 -11.98 3.12
CA ILE A 118 32.43 -12.81 3.94
C ILE A 118 31.08 -12.11 3.94
N TYR A 119 30.24 -12.47 2.97
CA TYR A 119 28.83 -12.16 3.02
C TYR A 119 28.20 -12.96 4.16
N LEU A 120 28.15 -12.34 5.33
CA LEU A 120 27.31 -12.81 6.43
C LEU A 120 25.87 -12.45 6.06
N ALA A 121 25.17 -13.38 5.41
CA ALA A 121 23.73 -13.25 5.21
C ALA A 121 23.06 -13.10 6.59
N PRO A 122 22.35 -12.00 6.90
CA PRO A 122 21.58 -11.93 8.11
C PRO A 122 20.45 -12.96 8.00
N ASN A 123 20.42 -13.87 8.97
CA ASN A 123 19.42 -14.89 9.26
C ASN A 123 18.07 -14.71 8.54
N ALA A 124 17.70 -15.74 7.77
CA ALA A 124 16.52 -15.83 6.92
C ALA A 124 15.19 -16.03 7.67
N ASP A 125 15.04 -15.53 8.90
CA ASP A 125 13.83 -15.81 9.71
C ASP A 125 12.98 -14.59 10.11
N GLU A 126 13.40 -13.34 9.90
CA GLU A 126 12.50 -12.18 10.15
C GLU A 126 12.73 -11.01 9.17
N MET A 127 12.53 -11.27 7.88
CA MET A 127 12.15 -10.21 6.94
C MET A 127 10.90 -10.64 6.16
N SER A 128 9.74 -10.57 6.79
CA SER A 128 8.52 -10.24 6.05
C SER A 128 8.52 -8.74 5.78
N GLY A 129 9.47 -8.31 4.95
CA GLY A 129 9.40 -7.00 4.34
C GLY A 129 8.34 -7.07 3.27
N ASP A 130 7.13 -6.61 3.60
CA ASP A 130 6.12 -6.26 2.62
C ASP A 130 6.66 -5.07 1.82
N SER A 131 7.52 -5.39 0.85
CA SER A 131 8.12 -4.45 -0.07
C SER A 131 7.07 -4.10 -1.12
N GLU A 132 6.03 -3.37 -0.71
CA GLU A 132 5.21 -2.61 -1.66
C GLU A 132 6.14 -1.61 -2.36
N GLY A 133 6.18 -1.69 -3.69
CA GLY A 133 7.25 -1.16 -4.52
C GLY A 133 7.65 0.29 -4.27
N GLU A 134 8.93 0.59 -4.52
CA GLU A 134 9.42 1.97 -4.61
C GLU A 134 8.78 2.66 -5.82
N GLU A 135 7.93 3.65 -5.58
CA GLU A 135 7.49 4.57 -6.62
C GLU A 135 8.39 5.79 -6.72
N ILE A 136 8.89 5.97 -7.94
CA ILE A 136 9.54 7.17 -8.50
C ILE A 136 8.71 8.44 -8.18
N PRO A 137 9.35 9.56 -7.80
CA PRO A 137 8.65 10.80 -7.51
C PRO A 137 7.86 11.27 -8.74
N GLY A 138 6.56 11.49 -8.55
CA GLY A 138 5.62 11.86 -9.60
C GLY A 138 6.09 13.05 -10.44
N PHE A 139 5.77 12.99 -11.73
CA PHE A 139 6.08 14.01 -12.73
C PHE A 139 5.58 15.39 -12.25
N ASN A 140 6.53 16.29 -12.01
CA ASN A 140 6.27 17.64 -11.54
C ASN A 140 5.69 18.45 -12.72
N VAL A 141 4.37 18.57 -12.81
CA VAL A 141 3.71 19.45 -13.80
C VAL A 141 3.82 20.88 -13.28
N ASN A 142 5.00 21.47 -13.40
CA ASN A 142 5.24 22.91 -13.32
C ASN A 142 6.50 23.21 -14.14
N ASP A 143 6.35 23.15 -15.47
CA ASP A 143 7.14 23.87 -16.46
C ASP A 143 6.23 24.23 -17.64
#